data_AF-A0A9E2BC43-F1
#
_entry.id   AF-A0A9E2BC43-F1
#
_cell.length_a   1.000
_cell.length_b   1.000
_cell.length_c   1.000
_cell.angle_alpha   90.00
_cell.angle_beta   90.00
_cell.angle_gamma   90.00
#
_symmetry.space_group_name_H-M   'P 1'
#
loop_
_entity.id
_entity.type
_entity.pdbx_description
1 polymer ?
#
loop_
_entity_poly.entity_id
_entity_poly.type
_entity_poly.pdbx_seq_one_letter_code
_entity_poly.pdbx_strand_id
1 'polypeptide(L)' 'FRYSRNPIYVTFCLATVGGGLALNSWWIVMAVPALMYLLQKLVIEREEAYLENKFGKVYLDYKQRVRRWL' A
#
# COMPACT_ATOMS: atom_id res chain seq x y z
N PHE A 1 -8.92 -8.07 0.27
CA PHE A 1 -9.42 -6.99 -0.61
C PHE A 1 -10.61 -6.21 -0.07
N ARG A 2 -11.43 -6.73 0.87
CA ARG A 2 -12.61 -6.02 1.39
C ARG A 2 -12.31 -4.79 2.27
N TYR A 3 -11.13 -4.74 2.90
CA TYR A 3 -10.74 -3.69 3.86
C TYR A 3 -9.66 -2.73 3.34
N SER A 4 -8.80 -3.18 2.44
CA SER A 4 -7.85 -2.33 1.71
C SER A 4 -7.66 -2.95 0.32
N ARG A 5 -7.49 -2.08 -0.68
CA ARG A 5 -7.15 -2.51 -2.04
C ARG A 5 -5.76 -3.15 -2.12
N ASN A 6 -4.90 -2.86 -1.13
CA ASN A 6 -3.47 -3.15 -1.14
C ASN A 6 -2.97 -3.83 0.15
N PRO A 7 -3.58 -4.96 0.58
CA PRO A 7 -3.26 -5.61 1.86
C PRO A 7 -1.82 -6.15 1.93
N ILE A 8 -1.21 -6.46 0.79
CA ILE A 8 0.18 -6.92 0.69
C ILE A 8 1.12 -5.82 1.18
N TYR A 9 0.93 -4.58 0.75
CA TYR A 9 1.78 -3.45 1.14
C TYR A 9 1.62 -3.08 2.62
N VAL A 10 0.41 -3.22 3.17
CA VAL A 10 0.18 -3.06 4.62
C VAL A 10 0.96 -4.11 5.40
N THR A 11 0.92 -5.37 4.97
CA THR A 11 1.68 -6.46 5.59
C THR A 11 3.19 -6.22 5.46
N PHE A 12 3.64 -5.70 4.32
CA PHE A 12 5.04 -5.35 4.09
C PHE A 12 5.51 -4.23 5.03
N CYS A 13 4.69 -3.17 5.20
CA CYS A 13 5.00 -2.11 6.15
C CYS A 13 5.03 -2.63 7.60
N LEU A 14 4.06 -3.47 7.98
CA LEU A 14 4.04 -4.14 9.29
C LEU A 14 5.28 -5.02 9.51
N ALA A 15 5.70 -5.78 8.51
CA ALA A 15 6.91 -6.58 8.56
C ALA A 15 8.17 -5.71 8.72
N THR A 16 8.25 -4.58 8.00
CA THR A 16 9.35 -3.62 8.14
C THR A 16 9.38 -2.99 9.54
N VAL A 17 8.23 -2.63 10.11
CA VAL A 17 8.14 -2.15 11.50
C VAL A 17 8.59 -3.25 12.47
N GLY A 18 8.07 -4.47 12.33
CA GLY A 18 8.42 -5.61 13.18
C GLY A 18 9.91 -5.95 13.12
N GLY A 19 10.50 -5.94 11.92
CA GLY A 19 11.94 -6.13 11.72
C GLY A 19 12.77 -4.99 12.33
N GLY A 20 12.34 -3.74 12.16
CA GLY A 20 12.98 -2.58 12.79
C GLY A 20 12.98 -2.66 14.32
N LEU A 21 11.87 -3.10 14.92
CA LEU A 21 11.77 -3.33 16.36
C LEU A 21 12.63 -4.52 16.82
N ALA A 22 12.63 -5.63 16.08
CA ALA A 22 13.44 -6.81 16.40
C ALA A 22 14.96 -6.51 16.35
N LEU A 23 15.37 -5.61 15.46
CA LEU A 23 16.75 -5.13 15.33
C LEU A 23 17.07 -3.94 16.26
N ASN A 24 16.10 -3.49 17.07
CA ASN A 24 16.19 -2.29 17.91
C ASN A 24 16.68 -1.04 17.15
N SER A 25 16.27 -0.94 15.88
CA SER A 25 16.67 0.12 14.97
C SER A 25 15.51 1.08 14.73
N TRP A 26 15.49 2.16 15.50
CA TRP A 26 14.51 3.24 15.36
C TRP A 26 14.56 3.91 13.99
N TRP A 27 15.71 3.90 13.33
CA TRP A 27 15.87 4.41 11.96
C TRP A 27 15.02 3.63 10.95
N ILE A 28 14.95 2.31 11.08
CA ILE A 28 14.13 1.46 10.19
C ILE A 28 12.65 1.76 10.42
N VAL A 29 12.23 1.92 11.67
CA VAL A 29 10.85 2.26 12.02
C VAL A 29 10.48 3.65 11.49
N MET A 30 11.37 4.64 11.64
CA MET A 30 11.16 5.99 11.12
C MET A 30 11.17 6.06 9.58
N ALA A 31 11.77 5.09 8.89
CA ALA A 31 11.73 5.01 7.43
C ALA A 31 10.38 4.49 6.89
N VAL A 32 9.54 3.87 7.73
CA VAL A 32 8.27 3.25 7.31
C VAL A 32 7.28 4.26 6.70
N PRO A 33 7.05 5.46 7.26
CA PRO A 33 6.19 6.47 6.62
C PRO A 33 6.70 6.89 5.24
N ALA A 34 8.02 7.03 5.08
CA ALA A 34 8.63 7.36 3.79
C ALA A 34 8.45 6.20 2.79
N LEU A 35 8.63 4.96 3.23
CA LEU A 35 8.38 3.76 2.44
C LEU A 35 6.92 3.65 2.01
N MET A 36 5.96 3.92 2.90
CA MET A 36 4.53 3.96 2.59
C MET A 36 4.22 4.99 1.50
N TYR A 37 4.78 6.20 1.62
CA TYR A 37 4.60 7.26 0.64
C TYR A 37 5.18 6.86 -0.74
N LEU A 38 6.39 6.29 -0.76
CA LEU A 38 7.02 5.81 -1.99
C LEU A 38 6.23 4.68 -2.64
N LEU A 39 5.78 3.68 -1.87
CA LEU A 39 4.95 2.60 -2.38
C LEU A 39 3.63 3.12 -2.95
N GLN A 40 3.03 4.13 -2.31
CA GLN A 40 1.82 4.77 -2.82
C GLN A 40 2.04 5.42 -4.19
N LYS A 41 3.06 6.28 -4.29
CA LYS A 41 3.36 7.06 -5.49
C LYS A 41 3.89 6.20 -6.64
N LEU A 42 4.80 5.27 -6.34
CA LEU A 42 5.54 4.53 -7.36
C LEU A 42 4.84 3.25 -7.78
N VAL A 43 4.10 2.61 -6.88
CA VAL A 43 3.53 1.28 -7.15
C VAL A 43 2.02 1.36 -7.23
N ILE A 44 1.35 1.80 -6.16
CA ILE A 44 -0.11 1.80 -6.07
C ILE A 44 -0.74 2.69 -7.16
N GLU A 45 -0.25 3.91 -7.37
CA GLU A 45 -0.81 4.80 -8.39
C GLU A 45 -0.63 4.25 -9.81
N ARG A 46 0.53 3.63 -10.11
CA ARG A 46 0.78 3.02 -11.43
C ARG A 46 -0.05 1.77 -11.65
N GLU A 47 -0.15 0.92 -10.63
CA GLU A 47 -0.97 -0.29 -10.67
C GLU A 47 -2.45 0.06 -10.81
N GLU A 48 -2.94 1.06 -10.08
CA GLU A 48 -4.30 1.58 -10.25
C GLU A 48 -4.52 2.12 -11.67
N ALA A 49 -3.62 2.92 -12.22
CA ALA A 49 -3.76 3.43 -13.58
C ALA A 49 -3.74 2.30 -14.63
N TYR A 50 -2.95 1.25 -14.41
CA TYR A 50 -2.95 0.07 -15.28
C TYR A 50 -4.26 -0.72 -15.18
N LEU A 51 -4.76 -0.93 -13.95
CA LEU A 51 -6.03 -1.64 -13.70
C LEU A 51 -7.23 -0.83 -14.20
N GLU A 52 -7.22 0.50 -14.08
CA GLU A 52 -8.22 1.39 -14.65
C GLU A 52 -8.25 1.28 -16.17
N ASN A 53 -7.10 1.26 -16.84
CA ASN A 53 -7.05 1.07 -18.29
C ASN A 53 -7.49 -0.34 -18.72
N LYS A 54 -7.17 -1.37 -17.93
CA LYS A 54 -7.46 -2.77 -18.27
C LYS A 54 -8.91 -3.17 -18.00
N PHE A 55 -9.50 -2.70 -16.90
CA PHE A 55 -10.82 -3.12 -16.41
C PHE A 55 -11.87 -2.00 -16.46
N GLY A 56 -11.46 -0.75 -16.71
CA GLY A 56 -12.36 0.38 -16.93
C GLY A 56 -13.36 0.60 -15.79
N LYS A 57 -14.65 0.66 -16.15
CA LYS A 57 -15.76 0.93 -15.22
C LYS A 57 -15.85 -0.05 -14.05
N VAL A 58 -15.53 -1.33 -14.27
CA VAL A 58 -15.59 -2.35 -13.20
C VAL A 58 -14.62 -2.02 -12.07
N TYR A 59 -13.44 -1.51 -12.42
CA TYR A 59 -12.44 -1.12 -11.43
C TYR A 59 -12.74 0.24 -10.78
N LEU A 60 -13.35 1.17 -11.52
CA LEU A 60 -13.81 2.45 -10.96
C LEU A 60 -14.90 2.25 -9.91
N ASP A 61 -15.88 1.37 -10.16
CA ASP A 61 -16.92 1.03 -9.19
C ASP A 61 -16.33 0.33 -7.95
N TYR A 62 -15.30 -0.50 -8.13
CA TYR A 62 -14.57 -1.13 -7.03
C TYR A 62 -13.78 -0.10 -6.20
N LYS A 63 -13.14 0.89 -6.85
CA LYS A 63 -12.41 2.00 -6.22
C LYS A 63 -13.29 2.88 -5.34
N GLN A 64 -14.58 3.01 -5.68
CA GLN A 64 -15.56 3.74 -4.87
C GLN A 64 -16.01 2.96 -3.62
N ARG A 65 -16.01 1.62 -3.66
CA ARG A 65 -16.45 0.78 -2.53
C ARG A 65 -15.36 0.51 -1.51
N VAL A 66 -14.08 0.58 -1.89
CA VAL A 66 -12.95 0.20 -1.04
C VAL A 66 -11.93 1.33 -0.95
N ARG A 67 -11.52 1.70 0.27
CA ARG A 67 -10.48 2.72 0.49
C ARG A 67 -9.09 2.23 0.05
N ARG A 68 -8.21 3.18 -0.32
CA ARG A 68 -6.86 2.92 -0.85
C ARG A 68 -5.97 2.28 0.22
N TRP A 69 -5.95 2.93 1.38
CA TRP A 69 -5.46 2.43 2.66
C TRP A 69 -6.70 2.26 3.57
N LEU A 70 -6.61 1.42 4.61
CA LEU A 70 -7.70 1.08 5.56
C LEU A 70 -8.77 2.19 5.74
#